data_AF-A0A5U7RS05-F1
#
_entry.id   AF-A0A5U7RS05-F1
#
_cell.length_a   1.000
_cell.length_b   1.000
_cell.length_c   1.000
_cell.angle_alpha   90.00
_cell.angle_beta   90.00
_cell.angle_gamma   90.00
#
_symmetry.space_group_name_H-M   'P 1'
#
loop_
_entity.id
_entity.type
_entity.pdbx_description
1 polymer ?
#
loop_
_entity_poly.entity_id
_entity_poly.type
_entity_poly.pdbx_seq_one_letter_code
_entity_poly.pdbx_strand_id
1 'polypeptide(L)'
;MLKSTGWMDFLLSPKEWREYHQMSVSASAVYTPKAELHPSFDEQGSLIKPLELRFTGDISGVFPLLEQCQLTTARGPDTRGFSVLTLLPEQ
;
A
#
# COMPACT_ATOMS: atom_id res chain seq x y z
N MET A 1 9.27 2.54 -12.37
CA MET A 1 8.14 2.07 -11.51
C MET A 1 8.75 1.23 -10.41
N LEU A 2 8.38 1.43 -9.13
CA LEU A 2 9.02 0.94 -7.88
C LEU A 2 9.84 -0.38 -7.94
N LYS A 3 9.43 -1.38 -8.72
CA LYS A 3 10.23 -2.59 -8.98
C LYS A 3 11.65 -2.32 -9.51
N SER A 4 11.86 -1.21 -10.24
CA SER A 4 13.17 -0.79 -10.74
C SER A 4 14.05 -0.10 -9.69
N THR A 5 13.50 0.23 -8.51
CA THR A 5 14.21 0.91 -7.40
C THR A 5 14.50 -0.02 -6.23
N GLY A 6 14.36 -1.34 -6.40
CA GLY A 6 14.61 -2.35 -5.36
C GLY A 6 13.50 -2.51 -4.34
N TRP A 7 12.32 -1.93 -4.60
CA TRP A 7 11.16 -2.07 -3.73
C TRP A 7 10.53 -3.45 -3.82
N MET A 8 10.13 -3.99 -2.67
CA MET A 8 9.40 -5.25 -2.57
C MET A 8 7.90 -5.01 -2.46
N ASP A 9 7.11 -5.92 -3.02
CA ASP A 9 5.64 -5.94 -2.93
C ASP A 9 5.23 -7.25 -2.27
N PHE A 10 4.48 -7.15 -1.17
CA PHE A 10 3.98 -8.29 -0.42
C PHE A 10 2.45 -8.26 -0.32
N LEU A 11 1.83 -9.31 -0.84
CA LEU A 11 0.40 -9.59 -0.62
C LEU A 11 0.22 -10.41 0.64
N LEU A 12 -0.43 -9.82 1.65
CA LEU A 12 -0.63 -10.46 2.95
C LEU A 12 -1.99 -11.12 3.05
N SER A 13 -2.03 -12.30 3.64
CA SER A 13 -3.28 -12.92 4.10
C SER A 13 -3.93 -12.08 5.22
N PRO A 14 -5.23 -12.27 5.50
CA PRO A 14 -5.91 -11.56 6.59
C PRO A 14 -5.22 -11.74 7.95
N LYS A 15 -4.61 -12.90 8.20
CA LYS A 15 -3.89 -13.18 9.45
C LYS A 15 -2.60 -12.34 9.52
N GLU A 16 -1.76 -12.44 8.50
CA GLU A 16 -0.48 -11.69 8.41
C GLU A 16 -0.71 -10.17 8.47
N TRP A 17 -1.78 -9.69 7.83
CA TRP A 17 -2.17 -8.27 7.90
C TRP A 17 -2.50 -7.84 9.34
N ARG A 18 -3.35 -8.60 10.06
CA ARG A 18 -3.71 -8.26 11.45
C ARG A 18 -2.51 -8.35 12.40
N GLU A 19 -1.59 -9.27 12.12
CA GLU A 19 -0.39 -9.50 12.93
C GLU A 19 0.77 -8.53 12.59
N TYR A 20 0.57 -7.59 11.65
CA TYR A 20 1.60 -6.64 11.22
C TYR A 20 2.87 -7.36 10.73
N HIS A 21 2.69 -8.47 10.01
CA HIS A 21 3.81 -9.32 9.61
C HIS A 21 4.74 -8.60 8.62
N GLN A 22 6.00 -8.41 9.03
CA GLN A 22 7.06 -7.86 8.17
C GLN A 22 7.80 -9.00 7.46
N MET A 23 7.58 -9.11 6.16
CA MET A 23 8.29 -10.06 5.29
C MET A 23 9.76 -9.70 5.07
N SER A 24 10.15 -8.46 5.39
CA SER A 24 11.52 -7.97 5.33
C SER A 24 11.68 -6.85 6.35
N VAL A 25 12.83 -6.82 7.03
CA VAL A 25 13.14 -5.83 8.08
C VAL A 25 13.97 -4.66 7.53
N SER A 26 14.67 -4.86 6.42
CA SER A 26 15.61 -3.89 5.85
C SER A 26 15.23 -3.36 4.47
N ALA A 27 14.26 -3.99 3.80
CA ALA A 27 13.83 -3.54 2.47
C ALA A 27 12.78 -2.43 2.56
N SER A 28 12.84 -1.51 1.61
CA SER A 28 11.68 -0.65 1.31
C SER A 28 10.62 -1.50 0.64
N ALA A 29 9.43 -1.54 1.21
CA ALA A 29 8.40 -2.47 0.75
C ALA A 29 7.00 -1.88 0.91
N VAL A 30 6.10 -2.33 0.04
CA VAL A 30 4.66 -2.14 0.15
C VAL A 30 4.01 -3.46 0.54
N TYR A 31 3.06 -3.38 1.47
CA TYR A 31 2.29 -4.50 1.98
C TYR A 31 0.83 -4.22 1.71
N THR A 32 0.17 -5.16 1.03
CA THR A 32 -1.19 -5.00 0.55
C THR A 32 -2.06 -6.14 1.09
N PRO A 33 -3.22 -5.86 1.70
CA PRO A 33 -4.13 -6.90 2.19
C PRO A 33 -4.78 -7.62 1.01
N LYS A 34 -4.42 -8.89 0.79
CA LYS A 34 -4.90 -9.69 -0.34
C LYS A 34 -6.42 -9.80 -0.40
N ALA A 35 -7.07 -9.88 0.76
CA ALA A 35 -8.53 -10.00 0.85
C ALA A 35 -9.27 -8.73 0.44
N GLU A 36 -8.65 -7.55 0.60
CA GLU A 36 -9.27 -6.27 0.26
C GLU A 36 -8.84 -5.77 -1.12
N LEU A 37 -7.71 -6.26 -1.66
CA LEU A 37 -7.19 -5.80 -2.94
C LEU A 37 -8.23 -5.95 -4.07
N HIS A 38 -8.64 -7.18 -4.40
CA HIS A 38 -9.59 -7.39 -5.50
C HIS A 38 -10.95 -6.72 -5.26
N PRO A 39 -11.58 -6.82 -4.06
CA PRO A 39 -12.88 -6.19 -3.82
C PRO A 39 -12.87 -4.66 -3.78
N SER A 40 -11.69 -4.03 -3.76
CA SER A 40 -11.55 -2.57 -3.79
C SER A 40 -11.56 -2.00 -5.20
N PHE A 41 -11.41 -2.81 -6.24
CA PHE A 41 -11.45 -2.37 -7.63
C PHE A 41 -12.66 -2.92 -8.37
N ASP A 42 -13.19 -2.16 -9.32
CA ASP A 42 -14.19 -2.63 -10.28
C ASP A 42 -13.54 -3.40 -11.45
N GLU A 43 -14.37 -3.88 -12.37
CA GLU A 43 -13.91 -4.60 -13.58
C GLU A 43 -13.13 -3.70 -14.56
N GLN A 44 -13.24 -2.39 -14.42
CA GLN A 44 -12.53 -1.40 -15.22
C GLN A 44 -11.17 -1.03 -14.58
N GLY A 45 -10.90 -1.51 -13.36
CA GLY A 45 -9.69 -1.20 -12.61
C GLY A 45 -9.76 0.12 -11.85
N SER A 46 -10.96 0.70 -11.68
CA SER A 46 -11.18 1.89 -10.86
C SER A 46 -11.27 1.49 -9.39
N LEU A 47 -10.65 2.26 -8.51
CA LEU A 47 -10.75 2.05 -7.07
C LEU A 47 -12.13 2.51 -6.59
N ILE A 48 -12.94 1.58 -6.11
CA ILE A 48 -14.32 1.82 -5.63
C ILE A 48 -14.46 1.78 -4.11
N LYS A 49 -13.44 1.32 -3.39
CA LYS A 49 -13.38 1.36 -1.92
C LYS A 49 -11.99 1.81 -1.46
N PRO A 50 -11.89 2.49 -0.30
CA PRO A 50 -10.59 2.83 0.25
C PRO A 50 -9.73 1.60 0.50
N LEU A 51 -8.46 1.65 0.10
CA LEU A 51 -7.50 0.55 0.29
C LEU A 51 -6.34 1.02 1.16
N GLU A 52 -6.26 0.49 2.38
CA GLU A 52 -5.11 0.71 3.27
C GLU A 52 -3.90 -0.08 2.77
N LEU A 53 -2.77 0.60 2.64
CA LEU A 53 -1.47 0.08 2.29
C LEU A 53 -0.50 0.39 3.42
N ARG A 54 0.40 -0.56 3.68
CA ARG A 54 1.46 -0.41 4.68
C ARG A 54 2.82 -0.42 4.02
N PHE A 55 3.75 0.32 4.60
CA PHE A 55 5.04 0.57 4.01
C PHE A 55 6.17 0.48 5.03
N THR A 56 7.31 -0.05 4.62
CA THR A 56 8.58 0.00 5.35
C THR A 56 9.63 0.73 4.53
N GLY A 57 10.67 1.23 5.18
CA GLY A 57 11.74 2.00 4.54
C GLY A 57 11.40 3.47 4.31
N ASP A 58 12.14 4.12 3.42
CA ASP A 58 11.90 5.53 3.06
C ASP A 58 10.79 5.62 2.01
N ILE A 59 9.63 6.13 2.42
CA ILE A 59 8.45 6.26 1.57
C ILE A 59 8.36 7.59 0.82
N SER A 60 9.35 8.48 0.94
CA SER A 60 9.34 9.79 0.28
C SER A 60 9.14 9.68 -1.23
N GLY A 61 9.73 8.65 -1.86
CA GLY A 61 9.59 8.38 -3.29
C GLY A 61 8.21 7.82 -3.72
N VAL A 62 7.33 7.46 -2.78
CA VAL A 62 5.99 6.93 -3.09
C VAL A 62 5.02 8.05 -3.44
N PHE A 63 5.06 9.18 -2.73
CA PHE A 63 4.10 10.27 -2.93
C PHE A 63 4.11 10.83 -4.36
N PRO A 64 5.26 11.15 -4.97
CA PRO A 64 5.29 11.63 -6.35
C PRO A 64 4.75 10.61 -7.35
N LEU A 65 4.88 9.31 -7.07
CA LEU A 65 4.33 8.25 -7.93
C LEU A 65 2.81 8.17 -7.82
N LEU A 66 2.27 8.31 -6.61
CA LEU A 66 0.83 8.36 -6.39
C LEU A 66 0.21 9.55 -7.14
N GLU A 67 0.84 10.72 -7.06
CA GLU A 67 0.43 11.92 -7.80
C GLU A 67 0.48 11.71 -9.33
N GLN A 68 1.55 11.10 -9.85
CA GLN A 68 1.67 10.77 -11.28
C GLN A 68 0.58 9.79 -11.75
N CYS A 69 0.18 8.87 -10.87
CA CYS A 69 -0.92 7.94 -11.13
C CYS A 69 -2.30 8.56 -10.89
N GLN A 70 -2.40 9.85 -10.54
CA GLN A 70 -3.64 10.55 -10.20
C GLN A 70 -4.39 9.88 -9.03
N LEU A 71 -3.68 9.14 -8.18
CA LEU A 71 -4.27 8.46 -7.03
C LEU A 71 -4.40 9.42 -5.85
N THR A 72 -5.62 9.57 -5.36
CA THR A 72 -5.88 10.31 -4.11
C THR A 72 -5.49 9.44 -2.92
N THR A 73 -4.72 10.00 -1.98
CA THR A 73 -4.30 9.26 -0.78
C THR A 73 -4.45 10.07 0.51
N ALA A 74 -4.68 9.36 1.61
CA ALA A 74 -4.66 9.91 2.96
C ALA A 74 -3.54 9.26 3.78
N ARG A 75 -2.78 10.08 4.51
CA ARG A 75 -1.74 9.60 5.43
C ARG A 75 -2.38 9.21 6.77
N GLY A 76 -2.31 7.93 7.09
CA GLY A 76 -2.68 7.41 8.42
C GLY A 76 -1.52 7.52 9.43
N PRO A 77 -1.80 7.32 10.73
CA PRO A 77 -0.76 7.25 11.75
C PRO A 77 0.14 6.03 11.54
N ASP A 78 1.44 6.20 11.82
CA ASP A 78 2.38 5.09 11.80
C ASP A 78 2.03 4.06 12.85
N THR A 79 2.08 2.79 12.45
CA THR A 79 1.62 1.70 13.31
C THR A 79 2.59 0.55 13.22
N ARG A 80 3.12 0.11 14.38
CA ARG A 80 3.99 -1.08 14.52
C ARG A 80 5.18 -1.09 13.54
N GLY A 81 5.79 0.06 13.29
CA GLY A 81 6.94 0.20 12.40
C GLY A 81 6.59 0.31 10.91
N PHE A 82 5.30 0.50 10.58
CA PHE A 82 4.84 0.77 9.23
C PHE A 82 4.40 2.22 9.08
N SER A 83 4.75 2.81 7.94
CA SER A 83 4.00 3.95 7.40
C SER A 83 2.70 3.45 6.76
N VAL A 84 1.60 4.14 7.03
CA VAL A 84 0.25 3.77 6.56
C VAL A 84 -0.26 4.84 5.60
N LEU A 85 -0.63 4.43 4.38
CA LEU A 85 -1.35 5.26 3.42
C LEU A 85 -2.65 4.57 3.03
N THR A 86 -3.72 5.33 2.86
CA THR A 86 -4.99 4.82 2.33
C THR A 86 -5.22 5.42 0.97
N LEU A 87 -5.34 4.58 -0.06
CA LEU A 87 -5.82 5.00 -1.37
C LEU A 87 -7.32 5.30 -1.26
N LEU A 88 -7.76 6.40 -1.85
CA LEU A 88 -9.16 6.83 -1.84
C LEU A 88 -9.75 6.76 -3.25
N PRO A 89 -10.99 6.28 -3.41
CA PRO A 89 -11.72 6.39 -4.68
C PRO A 89 -11.74 7.82 -5.20
N GLU A 90 -11.70 7.97 -6.52
CA GLU A 90 -12.00 9.25 -7.16
C GLU A 90 -13.46 9.64 -6.84
N GLN A 91 -13.69 10.92 -6.53
CA GLN A 91 -15.02 11.46 -6.22
C GLN A 91 -15.81 11.79 -7.50
#